data_AF-A0AA45U007-F1
#
_entry.id   AF-A0AA45U007-F1
#
_cell.length_a   1.000
_cell.length_b   1.000
_cell.length_c   1.000
_cell.angle_alpha   90.00
_cell.angle_beta   90.00
_cell.angle_gamma   90.00
#
_symmetry.space_group_name_H-M   'P 1'
#
loop_
_entity.id
_entity.type
_entity.pdbx_description
1 polymer ?
#
loop_
_entity_poly.entity_id
_entity_poly.type
_entity_poly.pdbx_seq_one_letter_code
_entity_poly.pdbx_strand_id
1 'polypeptide(L)' 'MERTPRLDWAGLLRRTFALDVFACSRCGGRRRGLAYLTAPGGGRAILEHLALPSRPAKLALAQGPPQSVWC' A
#
# COMPACT_ATOMS: atom_id res chain seq x y z
N MET A 1 12.69 -21.38 -10.87
CA MET A 1 13.86 -20.58 -10.44
C MET A 1 13.31 -19.33 -9.78
N GLU A 2 13.02 -19.42 -8.48
CA GLU A 2 12.43 -18.31 -7.72
C GLU A 2 13.48 -17.20 -7.59
N ARG A 3 13.24 -16.05 -8.21
CA ARG A 3 14.17 -14.91 -8.15
C ARG A 3 13.86 -14.13 -6.88
N THR A 4 14.58 -14.39 -5.80
CA THR A 4 14.42 -13.64 -4.54
C THR A 4 14.64 -12.15 -4.81
N PRO A 5 13.63 -11.29 -4.61
CA PRO A 5 13.80 -9.85 -4.78
C PRO A 5 14.81 -9.34 -3.74
N ARG A 6 15.74 -8.49 -4.17
CA ARG A 6 16.80 -7.93 -3.30
C ARG A 6 16.26 -7.04 -2.16
N LEU A 7 15.00 -6.62 -2.26
CA LEU A 7 14.27 -5.81 -1.29
C LEU A 7 12.86 -6.40 -1.14
N ASP A 8 12.36 -6.46 0.08
CA ASP A 8 10.95 -6.77 0.32
C ASP A 8 10.05 -5.59 -0.12
N TRP A 9 8.73 -5.78 -0.04
CA TRP A 9 7.76 -4.75 -0.43
C TRP A 9 7.96 -3.43 0.33
N ALA A 10 8.27 -3.49 1.63
CA ALA A 10 8.52 -2.31 2.45
C ALA A 10 9.80 -1.58 2.01
N GLY A 11 10.87 -2.32 1.70
CA GLY A 11 12.11 -1.79 1.17
C GLY A 11 11.94 -1.08 -0.17
N LEU A 12 11.07 -1.60 -1.04
CA LEU A 12 10.71 -0.95 -2.30
C LEU A 12 9.97 0.38 -2.06
N LEU A 13 8.99 0.41 -1.16
CA LEU A 13 8.27 1.64 -0.82
C LEU A 13 9.20 2.73 -0.26
N ARG A 14 10.11 2.34 0.63
CA ARG A 14 11.06 3.27 1.22
C ARG A 14 12.01 3.85 0.17
N ARG A 15 12.45 3.03 -0.79
CA ARG A 15 13.37 3.48 -1.85
C ARG A 15 12.69 4.40 -2.86
N THR A 16 11.51 4.03 -3.33
CA THR A 16 10.84 4.73 -4.46
C THR A 16 10.06 5.95 -3.99
N PHE A 17 9.41 5.86 -2.83
CA PHE A 17 8.48 6.88 -2.35
C PHE A 17 8.93 7.56 -1.05
N ALA A 18 10.14 7.25 -0.55
CA ALA A 18 10.60 7.68 0.77
C ALA A 18 9.64 7.30 1.92
N LEU A 19 8.82 6.26 1.73
CA LEU A 19 7.79 5.83 2.68
C LEU A 19 8.28 4.64 3.52
N ASP A 20 8.50 4.86 4.81
CA ASP A 20 8.76 3.77 5.77
C ASP A 20 7.46 3.31 6.47
N VAL A 21 6.85 2.26 5.93
CA VAL A 21 5.62 1.65 6.49
C VAL A 21 5.81 1.05 7.89
N PHE A 22 7.05 0.80 8.32
CA PHE A 22 7.35 0.29 9.66
C PHE A 22 7.67 1.40 10.67
N ALA A 23 7.70 2.66 10.27
CA ALA A 23 7.74 3.79 11.21
C ALA A 23 6.32 4.23 11.56
N CYS A 24 6.01 4.42 12.85
CA CYS A 24 4.75 5.00 13.28
C CYS A 24 4.81 6.52 13.12
N SER A 25 3.93 7.10 12.30
CA SER A 25 3.86 8.56 12.08
C SER A 25 3.40 9.34 13.32
N ARG A 26 2.74 8.69 14.29
CA ARG A 26 2.23 9.33 15.50
C ARG A 26 3.25 9.39 16.63
N CYS A 27 4.04 8.34 16.83
CA CYS A 27 4.93 8.21 17.99
C CYS A 27 6.39 7.86 17.65
N GLY A 28 6.74 7.66 16.38
CA GLY A 28 8.09 7.28 15.95
C GLY A 28 8.49 5.82 16.24
N GLY A 29 7.64 5.05 16.95
CA GLY A 29 7.90 3.64 17.24
C GLY A 29 7.95 2.75 16.00
N ARG A 30 8.56 1.56 16.13
CA ARG A 30 8.66 0.56 15.05
C ARG A 30 7.47 -0.38 15.05
N ARG A 31 6.84 -0.52 13.88
CA ARG A 31 5.77 -1.48 13.57
C ARG A 31 6.39 -2.72 12.91
N ARG A 32 5.65 -3.84 12.94
CA ARG A 32 5.99 -5.08 12.24
C ARG A 32 4.81 -5.55 11.39
N GLY A 33 5.09 -6.15 10.24
CA GLY A 33 4.07 -6.82 9.44
C GLY A 33 3.59 -8.08 10.16
N LEU A 34 2.27 -8.23 10.33
CA LEU A 34 1.68 -9.41 10.97
C LEU A 34 1.25 -10.46 9.95
N ALA A 35 0.67 -10.03 8.83
CA ALA A 35 0.23 -10.90 7.74
C ALA A 35 0.09 -10.10 6.43
N TYR A 36 0.20 -10.81 5.31
CA TYR A 36 -0.20 -10.30 3.99
C TYR A 36 -1.52 -10.96 3.60
N LEU A 37 -2.57 -10.16 3.43
CA LEU A 37 -3.89 -10.66 3.03
C LEU A 37 -3.99 -10.62 1.50
N THR A 38 -3.69 -11.75 0.85
CA THR A 38 -3.74 -11.87 -0.61
C THR A 38 -5.12 -12.28 -1.13
N ALA A 39 -5.90 -12.99 -0.32
CA ALA A 39 -7.28 -13.36 -0.64
C ALA A 39 -8.24 -12.20 -0.31
N PRO A 40 -9.19 -11.87 -1.21
CA PRO A 40 -10.08 -10.71 -1.05
C PRO A 40 -11.02 -10.84 0.17
N GLY A 41 -11.38 -12.07 0.56
CA GLY A 41 -12.30 -12.32 1.68
C GLY A 41 -11.77 -11.83 3.03
N GLY A 42 -10.46 -11.98 3.27
CA GLY A 42 -9.85 -11.61 4.56
C GLY A 42 -9.90 -10.10 4.82
N GLY A 43 -9.54 -9.31 3.80
CA GLY A 43 -9.64 -7.85 3.89
C GLY A 43 -11.07 -7.37 4.09
N ARG A 44 -12.02 -7.97 3.38
CA ARG A 44 -13.45 -7.63 3.49
C ARG A 44 -14.00 -7.90 4.89
N ALA A 45 -13.74 -9.07 5.46
CA ALA A 45 -14.23 -9.45 6.78
C ALA A 45 -13.72 -8.50 7.89
N ILE A 46 -12.44 -8.10 7.84
CA ILE A 46 -11.87 -7.14 8.78
C ILE A 46 -12.55 -5.77 8.65
N LEU A 47 -12.73 -5.27 7.43
CA LEU A 47 -13.35 -3.97 7.19
C LEU A 47 -14.81 -3.95 7.67
N GLU A 48 -15.56 -5.02 7.42
CA GLU A 48 -16.94 -5.17 7.91
C GLU A 48 -16.99 -5.20 9.45
N HIS A 49 -16.08 -5.93 10.10
CA HIS A 49 -15.98 -5.97 11.56
C HIS A 49 -15.67 -4.60 12.18
N LEU A 50 -14.85 -3.79 11.51
CA LEU A 50 -14.51 -2.42 11.93
C LEU A 50 -15.57 -1.37 11.55
N ALA A 51 -16.68 -1.78 10.92
CA ALA A 51 -17.70 -0.87 10.36
C ALA A 51 -17.13 0.15 9.35
N LEU A 52 -16.13 -0.26 8.57
CA LEU A 52 -15.51 0.54 7.50
C LEU A 52 -16.06 0.13 6.11
N PRO A 53 -15.95 1.02 5.09
CA PRO A 53 -16.30 0.66 3.72
C PRO A 53 -15.49 -0.55 3.23
N SER A 54 -16.18 -1.66 2.96
CA SER A 54 -15.56 -2.93 2.54
C SER A 54 -15.65 -3.20 1.03
N ARG A 55 -16.46 -2.42 0.31
CA ARG A 55 -16.53 -2.46 -1.16
C ARG A 55 -15.37 -1.64 -1.74
N PRO A 56 -14.60 -2.20 -2.69
CA PRO A 56 -13.52 -1.46 -3.34
C PRO A 56 -14.08 -0.23 -4.06
N ALA A 57 -13.32 0.86 -4.03
CA ALA A 57 -13.66 2.05 -4.80
C ALA A 57 -13.63 1.73 -6.30
N LYS A 58 -14.51 2.40 -7.07
CA LYS A 58 -14.45 2.31 -8.54
C LYS A 58 -13.10 2.82 -9.00
N LEU A 59 -12.37 2.00 -9.77
CA LEU A 59 -11.08 2.40 -10.32
C LEU A 59 -11.28 3.62 -11.22
N ALA A 60 -10.51 4.68 -10.97
CA ALA A 60 -10.48 5.82 -11.87
C ALA A 60 -9.82 5.41 -13.20
N LEU A 61 -10.23 6.04 -14.30
CA LEU A 61 -9.54 5.90 -15.57
C LEU A 61 -8.13 6.49 -15.45
N ALA A 62 -7.18 5.92 -16.21
CA ALA A 62 -5.84 6.46 -16.31
C ALA A 62 -5.91 7.92 -16.76
N GLN A 63 -5.21 8.80 -16.04
CA GLN A 63 -5.10 10.20 -16.46
C GLN A 63 -4.10 10.29 -17.62
N GLY A 64 -4.36 11.21 -18.55
CA GLY A 64 -3.41 11.56 -19.60
C GLY A 64 -2.11 12.12 -19.01
N PRO A 65 -1.06 12.27 -19.83
CA PRO A 65 0.19 12.86 -19.37
C PRO A 65 -0.06 14.27 -18.78
N PRO A 66 0.73 14.69 -17.78
CA PRO A 66 0.63 16.05 -17.26
C PRO A 66 0.85 17.05 -18.39
N GLN A 67 -0.08 17.99 -18.54
CA GLN A 67 0.05 19.09 -19.50
C GLN A 67 1.28 19.94 -19.12
N SER A 68 2.24 20.06 -20.05
CA SER A 68 3.40 20.92 -19.85
C SER A 68 2.93 22.38 -19.86
N VAL A 69 3.06 23.05 -18.71
CA VAL A 69 2.74 24.48 -18.56
C VAL A 69 3.81 25.41 -19.15
N TRP A 70 4.75 24.87 -19.91
CA TRP A 70 5.86 25.61 -20.50
C TRP A 70 5.75 25.50 -22.02
N CYS A 71 5.03 26.45 -22.62
CA CYS A 71 5.24 26.93 -23.98
C CYS A 71 5.76 28.37 -23.86
#